data_AF-A0A163GXX5-F1
#
_entry.id   AF-A0A163GXX5-F1
#
_cell.length_a   1.000
_cell.length_b   1.000
_cell.length_c   1.000
_cell.angle_alpha   90.00
_cell.angle_beta   90.00
_cell.angle_gamma   90.00
#
_symmetry.space_group_name_H-M   'P 1'
#
loop_
_entity.id
_entity.type
_entity.pdbx_description
1 polymer ?
#
loop_
_entity_poly.entity_id
_entity_poly.type
_entity_poly.pdbx_seq_one_letter_code
_entity_poly.pdbx_strand_id
1 'polypeptide(L)' 'MCGVVVTYTHKGYNSIINTIVWLFTAKHWSGQFLGAGRGEWVTGADNTSLAWAASEGFAAATADGGHAADAAIED' A
#
# COMPACT_ATOMS: atom_id res chain seq x y z
N MET A 1 -0.39 11.24 12.00
CA MET A 1 -0.93 10.51 10.83
C MET A 1 -1.70 9.29 11.33
N CYS A 2 -2.51 8.68 10.49
CA CYS A 2 -3.26 7.45 10.79
C CYS A 2 -2.86 6.39 9.76
N GLY A 3 -2.35 5.25 10.22
CA GLY A 3 -2.07 4.09 9.38
C GLY A 3 -3.25 3.13 9.45
N VAL A 4 -3.80 2.78 8.30
CA VAL A 4 -4.88 1.80 8.16
C VAL A 4 -4.37 0.63 7.34
N VAL A 5 -4.64 -0.58 7.80
CA VAL A 5 -4.38 -1.80 7.05
C VAL A 5 -5.72 -2.40 6.67
N VAL A 6 -5.89 -2.65 5.37
CA VAL A 6 -7.07 -3.28 4.79
C VAL A 6 -6.65 -4.58 4.14
N THR A 7 -7.16 -5.69 4.64
CA THR A 7 -6.95 -7.01 4.04
C THR A 7 -8.12 -7.36 3.14
N TYR A 8 -7.82 -7.65 1.88
CA TYR A 8 -8.78 -8.12 0.88
C TYR A 8 -8.47 -9.56 0.47
N THR A 9 -9.48 -10.41 0.50
CA THR A 9 -9.40 -11.80 0.05
C THR A 9 -10.34 -12.00 -1.14
N HIS A 10 -9.80 -12.45 -2.27
CA HIS A 10 -10.62 -12.73 -3.43
C HIS A 10 -11.31 -14.10 -3.26
N LYS A 11 -12.64 -14.16 -3.33
CA LYS A 11 -13.35 -15.44 -3.16
C LYS A 11 -13.08 -16.36 -4.34
N GLY A 12 -12.62 -17.59 -4.06
CA GLY A 12 -12.29 -18.59 -5.08
C GLY A 12 -10.83 -18.61 -5.52
N TYR A 13 -10.04 -17.62 -5.11
CA TYR A 13 -8.59 -17.59 -5.31
C TYR A 13 -7.96 -17.40 -3.94
N ASN A 14 -7.02 -18.27 -3.54
CA ASN A 14 -6.40 -18.21 -2.21
C ASN A 14 -5.40 -17.05 -2.05
N SER A 15 -5.70 -15.88 -2.60
CA SER A 15 -4.88 -14.68 -2.49
C SER A 15 -5.39 -13.77 -1.37
N ILE A 16 -4.45 -13.27 -0.56
CA ILE A 16 -4.68 -12.33 0.54
C ILE A 16 -3.86 -11.09 0.24
N ILE A 17 -4.51 -10.01 -0.15
CA ILE A 17 -3.87 -8.74 -0.47
C ILE A 17 -3.95 -7.82 0.75
N ASN A 18 -2.82 -7.32 1.23
CA ASN A 18 -2.76 -6.34 2.30
C ASN A 18 -2.47 -4.96 1.71
N THR A 19 -3.43 -4.04 1.89
CA THR A 19 -3.29 -2.64 1.50
C THR A 19 -3.03 -1.79 2.73
N ILE A 20 -1.94 -1.04 2.71
CA ILE A 20 -1.59 -0.07 3.75
C ILE A 20 -1.96 1.31 3.22
N VAL A 21 -2.69 2.08 4.02
CA VAL A 21 -3.10 3.46 3.69
C VAL A 21 -2.64 4.40 4.80
N TRP A 22 -1.91 5.45 4.44
CA TRP A 22 -1.47 6.51 5.33
C TRP A 22 -2.33 7.74 5.08
N LEU A 23 -3.08 8.11 6.12
CA LEU A 23 -4.00 9.24 6.11
C LEU A 23 -3.46 10.34 7.04
N PHE A 24 -3.43 11.57 6.54
CA PHE A 24 -3.20 12.73 7.39
C PHE A 24 -4.53 13.29 7.93
N THR A 25 -4.44 14.17 8.93
CA THR A 25 -5.64 14.84 9.43
C THR A 25 -6.27 15.65 8.30
N ALA A 26 -7.59 15.80 8.32
CA ALA A 26 -8.32 16.49 7.25
C ALA A 26 -7.80 17.92 6.97
N LYS A 27 -7.17 18.58 7.95
CA LYS A 27 -6.57 19.92 7.79
C LYS A 27 -5.29 19.94 6.94
N HIS A 28 -4.57 18.82 6.87
CA HIS A 28 -3.29 18.70 6.17
C HIS A 28 -3.38 17.84 4.91
N TRP A 29 -4.59 17.37 4.56
CA TRP A 29 -4.80 16.61 3.34
C TRP A 29 -4.99 17.56 2.15
N SER A 30 -4.25 17.32 1.08
CA SER A 30 -4.29 18.11 -0.17
C SER A 30 -5.52 17.82 -1.04
N GLY A 31 -6.40 16.90 -0.62
CA GLY A 31 -7.52 16.40 -1.41
C GLY A 31 -7.11 15.36 -2.46
N GLN A 32 -5.83 14.98 -2.51
CA GLN A 32 -5.30 14.04 -3.50
C GLN A 32 -4.99 12.69 -2.87
N PHE A 33 -5.16 11.63 -3.66
CA PHE A 33 -4.83 10.26 -3.32
C PHE A 33 -3.70 9.76 -4.22
N LEU A 34 -2.73 9.04 -3.65
CA LEU A 34 -1.57 8.53 -4.34
C LEU A 34 -1.42 7.02 -4.10
N GLY A 35 -1.38 6.25 -5.16
CA GLY A 35 -1.00 4.83 -5.13
C GLY A 35 0.50 4.69 -5.35
N ALA A 36 1.23 4.21 -4.33
CA ALA A 36 2.65 3.93 -4.40
C ALA A 36 2.86 2.46 -4.76
N GLY A 37 3.61 2.21 -5.83
CA GLY A 37 3.97 0.87 -6.30
C GLY A 37 5.46 0.59 -6.20
N ARG A 38 5.86 -0.55 -6.77
CA ARG A 38 7.25 -0.99 -6.91
C ARG A 38 7.43 -1.64 -8.29
N GLY A 39 8.67 -1.91 -8.67
CA GLY A 39 9.01 -2.57 -9.94
C GLY A 39 9.26 -4.08 -9.78
N GLU A 40 9.45 -4.74 -10.93
CA GLU A 40 9.73 -6.18 -11.06
C GLU A 40 8.61 -7.06 -10.47
N TRP A 41 8.98 -8.13 -9.77
CA TRP A 41 8.06 -9.15 -9.24
C TRP A 41 7.52 -8.83 -7.85
N VAL A 42 7.98 -7.74 -7.24
CA VAL A 42 7.56 -7.34 -5.91
C VAL A 42 6.67 -6.12 -6.05
N THR A 43 5.45 -6.23 -5.54
CA THR A 43 4.56 -5.08 -5.44
C THR A 43 4.66 -4.47 -4.04
N GLY A 44 4.03 -3.32 -3.84
CA GLY A 44 4.09 -2.62 -2.56
C GLY A 44 5.31 -1.71 -2.47
N ALA A 45 5.09 -0.48 -2.04
CA ALA A 45 6.10 0.51 -1.76
C ALA A 45 6.59 0.37 -0.32
N ASP A 46 7.80 0.84 -0.06
CA ASP A 46 8.33 0.90 1.30
C ASP A 46 7.67 2.03 2.12
N ASN A 47 7.84 1.95 3.44
CA ASN A 47 7.33 2.97 4.37
C ASN A 47 7.90 4.36 4.11
N THR A 48 9.12 4.46 3.58
CA THR A 48 9.76 5.74 3.23
C THR A 48 9.01 6.46 2.10
N SER A 49 8.58 5.72 1.08
CA SER A 49 7.80 6.24 -0.04
C SER A 49 6.41 6.72 0.41
N LEU A 50 5.74 5.94 1.27
CA LEU A 50 4.48 6.32 1.89
C LEU A 50 4.64 7.54 2.80
N ALA A 51 5.71 7.60 3.59
CA ALA A 51 6.00 8.72 4.48
C ALA A 51 6.20 10.03 3.72
N TRP A 52 7.00 9.98 2.65
CA TRP A 52 7.22 11.12 1.79
C TRP A 52 5.92 11.61 1.14
N ALA A 53 5.13 10.71 0.53
CA ALA A 53 3.86 11.08 -0.07
C ALA A 53 2.89 11.67 0.97
N ALA A 54 2.84 11.09 2.16
CA ALA A 54 2.00 11.59 3.24
C ALA A 54 2.46 12.97 3.76
N SER A 55 3.78 13.24 3.80
CA SER A 55 4.30 14.57 4.19
C SER A 55 4.01 15.66 3.16
N GLU A 56 3.85 15.30 1.89
CA GLU A 56 3.38 16.21 0.83
C GLU A 56 1.85 16.40 0.84
N GLY A 57 1.16 15.84 1.84
CA GLY A 57 -0.27 16.01 2.06
C GLY A 57 -1.14 15.05 1.27
N PHE A 58 -0.58 14.02 0.62
CA PHE A 58 -1.39 12.99 -0.03
C PHE A 58 -1.98 12.00 0.99
N ALA A 59 -3.16 11.46 0.66
CA ALA A 59 -3.56 10.16 1.19
C ALA A 59 -2.83 9.10 0.38
N ALA A 60 -1.84 8.43 0.98
CA ALA A 60 -0.96 7.52 0.26
C ALA A 60 -1.30 6.06 0.56
N ALA A 61 -1.32 5.19 -0.45
CA ALA A 61 -1.61 3.79 -0.27
C ALA A 61 -0.63 2.90 -1.03
N THR A 62 -0.46 1.68 -0.53
CA THR A 62 0.29 0.63 -1.22
C THR A 62 -0.28 -0.75 -0.92
N ALA A 63 -0.06 -1.72 -1.79
CA ALA A 63 -0.53 -3.10 -1.62
C ALA A 63 0.56 -4.11 -1.96
N ASP A 64 0.62 -5.22 -1.22
CA ASP A 64 1.58 -6.32 -1.40
C ASP A 64 1.27 -7.25 -2.59
N GLY A 65 0.13 -7.02 -3.27
CA GLY A 65 -0.23 -7.76 -4.49
C GLY A 65 -0.62 -9.21 -4.24
N GLY A 66 -0.72 -9.63 -2.98
CA GLY A 66 -1.11 -10.99 -2.61
C GLY A 66 0.04 -11.92 -2.26
N HIS A 67 1.27 -11.42 -2.20
CA HIS A 67 2.46 -12.22 -1.90
C HIS A 67 3.53 -11.40 -1.16
N ALA A 68 4.39 -12.10 -0.43
CA ALA A 68 5.55 -11.48 0.22
C ALA A 68 6.67 -11.22 -0.80
N ALA A 69 7.51 -10.22 -0.54
CA ALA A 69 8.63 -9.87 -1.40
C ALA A 69 9.68 -10.99 -1.54
N ASP A 70 9.73 -11.90 -0.57
CA ASP A 70 10.60 -13.07 -0.48
C ASP A 70 9.85 -14.39 -0.74
N ALA A 71 8.63 -14.32 -1.27
CA ALA A 71 7.88 -15.52 -1.63
C ALA A 71 8.65 -16.35 -2.67
N ALA A 72 8.65 -17.67 -2.47
CA ALA A 72 9.20 -18.59 -3.44
C ALA A 72 8.41 -18.51 -4.76
N ILE A 73 9.12 -18.67 -5.87
CA ILE A 73 8.47 -18.86 -7.17
C ILE A 73 7.94 -20.29 -7.20
N GLU A 74 6.62 -20.44 -7.28
CA GLU A 74 5.97 -21.73 -7.46
C GLU A 74 5.90 -22.01 -8.97
N ASP A 75 6.46 -23.15 -9.41
CA ASP A 75 6.54 -23.60 -10.81
C ASP A 75 5.25 -24.29 -11.31
#